data_AF-A0A662IYF9-F1
#
_entry.id   AF-A0A662IYF9-F1
#
_cell.length_a   1.000
_cell.length_b   1.000
_cell.length_c   1.000
_cell.angle_alpha   90.00
_cell.angle_beta   90.00
_cell.angle_gamma   90.00
#
_symmetry.space_group_name_H-M   'P 1'
#
loop_
_entity.id
_entity.type
_entity.pdbx_description
1 polymer ?
#
loop_
_entity_poly.entity_id
_entity_poly.type
_entity_poly.pdbx_seq_one_letter_code
_entity_poly.pdbx_strand_id
1 'polypeptide(L)'
;YDKITKFGVELTPKDIVKEAYAIATRVISGATETVRTPEALFYLASKAMYGKYSTPKGQLSLENRAQLIILSSQDIIILSYGFLREGAEKNGYKIFLNSKIVKPLEETSGAKVARQKTFTLLEPLESSLEAVKKLLGEKGLNPIKLEAKGRQLNSIDILHLLEYYALQGRGEFSIAYRDLYGKYPQSVREAIEVAKIIKDMEMDPEKDLAERVIEYIKER
;
A
#
# COMPACT_ATOMS: atom_id res chain seq x y z
N TYR A 1 40.14 2.12 -6.13
CA TYR A 1 38.67 2.09 -6.07
C TYR A 1 38.16 2.54 -7.42
N ASP A 2 37.57 1.62 -8.18
CA ASP A 2 36.96 1.97 -9.47
C ASP A 2 35.74 2.87 -9.23
N LYS A 3 35.64 3.95 -10.00
CA LYS A 3 34.57 4.93 -9.89
C LYS A 3 33.30 4.35 -10.51
N ILE A 4 32.22 4.29 -9.75
CA ILE A 4 30.92 3.83 -10.24
C ILE A 4 30.22 5.00 -10.92
N THR A 5 29.86 4.84 -12.20
CA THR A 5 29.19 5.89 -12.99
C THR A 5 27.81 5.44 -13.47
N LYS A 6 26.83 6.34 -13.48
CA LYS A 6 25.51 6.14 -14.11
C LYS A 6 25.25 7.29 -15.09
N PHE A 7 24.97 6.97 -16.36
CA PHE A 7 24.80 7.96 -17.44
C PHE A 7 25.94 8.99 -17.55
N GLY A 8 27.19 8.56 -17.30
CA GLY A 8 28.37 9.43 -17.39
C GLY A 8 28.61 10.34 -16.18
N VAL A 9 27.81 10.23 -15.12
CA VAL A 9 28.00 10.97 -13.86
C VAL A 9 28.53 10.02 -12.79
N GLU A 10 29.57 10.43 -12.06
CA GLU A 10 30.14 9.70 -10.92
C GLU A 10 29.12 9.69 -9.77
N LEU A 11 28.76 8.49 -9.30
CA LEU A 11 27.83 8.32 -8.19
C LEU A 11 28.53 8.59 -6.87
N THR A 12 27.93 9.41 -6.03
CA THR A 12 28.37 9.58 -4.64
C THR A 12 28.01 8.34 -3.81
N PRO A 13 28.64 8.11 -2.65
CA PRO A 13 28.22 7.05 -1.72
C PRO A 13 26.73 7.13 -1.36
N LYS A 14 26.18 8.36 -1.30
CA LYS A 14 24.76 8.58 -1.03
C LYS A 14 23.88 8.13 -2.19
N ASP A 15 24.30 8.37 -3.43
CA ASP A 15 23.57 7.91 -4.62
C ASP A 15 23.57 6.39 -4.72
N ILE A 16 24.69 5.75 -4.38
CA ILE A 16 24.81 4.29 -4.33
C ILE A 16 23.84 3.71 -3.30
N VAL A 17 23.82 4.28 -2.09
CA VAL A 17 22.89 3.84 -1.02
C VAL A 17 21.45 4.01 -1.48
N LYS A 18 21.09 5.15 -2.07
CA LYS A 18 19.73 5.42 -2.54
C LYS A 18 19.29 4.45 -3.64
N GLU A 19 20.15 4.20 -4.63
CA GLU A 19 19.86 3.23 -5.70
C GLU A 19 19.71 1.82 -5.12
N ALA A 20 20.53 1.43 -4.14
CA ALA A 20 20.42 0.16 -3.46
C ALA A 20 19.08 0.00 -2.73
N TYR A 21 18.62 1.04 -2.01
CA TYR A 21 17.28 1.04 -1.40
C TYR A 21 16.18 0.96 -2.46
N ALA A 22 16.30 1.68 -3.58
CA ALA A 22 15.29 1.64 -4.65
C ALA A 22 15.17 0.24 -5.27
N ILE A 23 16.30 -0.42 -5.53
CA ILE A 23 16.33 -1.81 -6.01
C ILE A 23 15.73 -2.75 -4.96
N ALA A 24 16.21 -2.65 -3.71
CA ALA A 24 15.75 -3.52 -2.62
C ALA A 24 14.25 -3.40 -2.39
N THR A 25 13.70 -2.18 -2.34
CA THR A 25 12.26 -1.96 -2.15
C THR A 25 11.45 -2.51 -3.32
N ARG A 26 11.91 -2.37 -4.56
CA ARG A 26 11.22 -2.95 -5.73
C ARG A 26 11.22 -4.47 -5.71
N VAL A 27 12.35 -5.07 -5.36
CA VAL A 27 12.47 -6.53 -5.24
C VAL A 27 11.55 -7.05 -4.13
N ILE A 28 11.59 -6.42 -2.96
CA ILE A 28 10.78 -6.80 -1.80
C ILE A 28 9.28 -6.66 -2.09
N SER A 29 8.88 -5.58 -2.77
CA SER A 29 7.47 -5.34 -3.12
C SER A 29 6.97 -6.21 -4.28
N GLY A 30 7.82 -6.99 -4.95
CA GLY A 30 7.46 -7.69 -6.17
C GLY A 30 7.02 -6.75 -7.30
N ALA A 31 7.36 -5.46 -7.21
CA ALA A 31 6.87 -4.41 -8.08
C ALA A 31 7.39 -4.58 -9.51
N THR A 32 6.48 -4.65 -10.47
CA THR A 32 6.83 -4.57 -11.89
C THR A 32 7.08 -3.12 -12.29
N GLU A 33 7.51 -2.90 -13.54
CA GLU A 33 7.71 -1.55 -14.06
C GLU A 33 6.44 -0.69 -14.07
N THR A 34 5.25 -1.29 -13.91
CA THR A 34 3.98 -0.55 -13.86
C THR A 34 3.76 0.09 -12.48
N VAL A 35 4.33 -0.47 -11.41
CA VAL A 35 4.21 0.06 -10.04
C VAL A 35 5.35 1.07 -9.78
N ARG A 36 4.99 2.35 -9.73
CA ARG A 36 5.92 3.48 -9.70
C ARG A 36 5.62 4.50 -8.62
N THR A 37 4.36 4.64 -8.20
CA THR A 37 4.01 5.66 -7.22
C THR A 37 4.58 5.33 -5.83
N PRO A 38 5.03 6.34 -5.07
CA PRO A 38 5.49 6.12 -3.69
C PRO A 38 4.46 5.41 -2.82
N GLU A 39 3.18 5.73 -2.98
CA GLU A 39 2.07 5.11 -2.25
C GLU A 39 2.00 3.61 -2.50
N ALA A 40 2.02 3.17 -3.76
CA ALA A 40 1.93 1.76 -4.11
C ALA A 40 3.18 0.97 -3.69
N LEU A 41 4.37 1.54 -3.94
CA LEU A 41 5.63 0.92 -3.54
C LEU A 41 5.75 0.78 -2.02
N PHE A 42 5.38 1.82 -1.27
CA PHE A 42 5.37 1.78 0.19
C PHE A 42 4.35 0.77 0.72
N TYR A 43 3.15 0.73 0.13
CA TYR A 43 2.09 -0.19 0.53
C TYR A 43 2.51 -1.65 0.38
N LEU A 44 2.99 -2.03 -0.81
CA LEU A 44 3.46 -3.38 -1.09
C LEU A 44 4.70 -3.75 -0.27
N ALA A 45 5.66 -2.84 -0.12
CA ALA A 45 6.84 -3.10 0.71
C ALA A 45 6.48 -3.27 2.19
N SER A 46 5.49 -2.53 2.68
CA SER A 46 4.99 -2.67 4.05
C SER A 46 4.37 -4.06 4.26
N LYS A 47 3.50 -4.50 3.35
CA LYS A 47 2.92 -5.85 3.35
C LYS A 47 4.00 -6.94 3.30
N ALA A 48 4.94 -6.83 2.37
CA ALA A 48 5.98 -7.84 2.19
C ALA A 48 6.95 -7.96 3.37
N MET A 49 7.32 -6.86 4.03
CA MET A 49 8.29 -6.90 5.14
C MET A 49 7.66 -7.11 6.51
N TYR A 50 6.47 -6.54 6.74
CA TYR A 50 5.84 -6.48 8.06
C TYR A 50 4.55 -7.28 8.15
N GLY A 51 4.06 -7.83 7.04
CA GLY A 51 2.99 -8.83 7.00
C GLY A 51 3.44 -10.14 7.65
N LYS A 52 3.61 -10.14 8.97
CA LYS A 52 3.77 -11.35 9.77
C LYS A 52 2.40 -11.93 10.08
N TYR A 53 1.70 -12.38 9.04
CA TYR A 53 0.45 -13.13 9.19
C TYR A 53 0.81 -14.48 9.83
N SER A 54 0.75 -14.51 11.16
CA SER A 54 1.29 -15.60 11.97
C SER A 54 0.26 -16.72 12.10
N THR A 55 0.65 -17.95 11.80
CA THR A 55 0.53 -19.01 12.82
C THR A 55 1.91 -19.65 13.01
N PRO A 56 2.46 -19.68 14.23
CA PRO A 56 3.56 -20.59 14.54
C PRO A 56 3.06 -22.02 14.32
N LYS A 57 3.84 -22.83 13.61
CA LYS A 57 3.60 -24.28 13.48
C LYS A 57 3.32 -24.86 14.87
N GLY A 58 2.09 -25.35 15.10
CA GLY A 58 1.77 -26.20 16.24
C GLY A 58 0.84 -25.66 17.33
N GLN A 59 0.22 -24.49 17.19
CA GLN A 59 -0.88 -24.08 18.08
C GLN A 59 -2.17 -23.88 17.31
N LEU A 60 -3.13 -24.78 17.53
CA LEU A 60 -4.55 -24.59 17.25
C LEU A 60 -5.09 -23.52 18.21
N SER A 61 -4.78 -22.25 17.97
CA SER A 61 -5.56 -21.14 18.55
C SER A 61 -6.62 -20.71 17.55
N LEU A 62 -7.87 -20.83 17.95
CA LEU A 62 -9.12 -20.60 17.23
C LEU A 62 -9.37 -19.17 16.68
N GLU A 63 -8.34 -18.36 16.46
CA GLU A 63 -8.52 -16.98 15.97
C GLU A 63 -7.43 -16.59 14.95
N ASN A 64 -7.63 -16.97 13.69
CA ASN A 64 -6.90 -16.41 12.54
C ASN A 64 -7.37 -14.96 12.29
N ARG A 65 -7.10 -14.03 13.23
CA ARG A 65 -7.36 -12.60 13.00
C ARG A 65 -6.17 -11.99 12.28
N ALA A 66 -6.43 -11.40 11.11
CA ALA A 66 -5.44 -10.57 10.43
C ALA A 66 -4.92 -9.49 11.40
N GLN A 67 -3.61 -9.43 11.59
CA GLN A 67 -2.99 -8.47 12.50
C GLN A 67 -2.68 -7.17 11.75
N LEU A 68 -2.87 -6.05 12.43
CA LEU A 68 -2.51 -4.74 11.91
C LEU A 68 -1.01 -4.65 11.64
N ILE A 69 -0.63 -4.19 10.46
CA ILE A 69 0.75 -3.78 10.19
C ILE A 69 1.01 -2.46 10.92
N ILE A 70 1.88 -2.50 11.93
CA ILE A 70 2.31 -1.34 12.72
C ILE A 70 3.74 -0.96 12.31
N LEU A 71 3.92 0.29 11.93
CA LEU A 71 5.17 0.87 11.45
C LEU A 71 5.57 2.02 12.37
N SER A 72 6.82 2.04 12.79
CA SER A 72 7.38 3.19 13.48
C SER A 72 7.76 4.31 12.49
N SER A 73 7.97 5.54 12.95
CA SER A 73 8.42 6.63 12.08
C SER A 73 9.75 6.33 11.39
N GLN A 74 10.65 5.57 12.01
CA GLN A 74 11.92 5.17 11.39
C GLN A 74 11.69 4.12 10.30
N ASP A 75 10.79 3.15 10.49
CA ASP A 75 10.44 2.17 9.45
C ASP A 75 9.96 2.88 8.18
N ILE A 76 9.09 3.89 8.35
CA ILE A 76 8.59 4.68 7.23
C ILE A 76 9.71 5.46 6.55
N ILE A 77 10.62 6.07 7.32
CA ILE A 77 11.76 6.81 6.77
C ILE A 77 12.70 5.87 5.99
N ILE A 78 12.99 4.69 6.53
CA ILE A 78 13.86 3.69 5.91
C ILE A 78 13.28 3.24 4.56
N LEU A 79 12.00 2.84 4.55
CA LEU A 79 11.31 2.52 3.30
C LEU A 79 11.31 3.68 2.32
N SER A 80 11.13 4.91 2.82
CA SER A 80 11.06 6.12 2.00
C SER A 80 12.29 6.38 1.15
N TYR A 81 13.48 5.92 1.55
CA TYR A 81 14.69 6.06 0.75
C TYR A 81 14.62 5.37 -0.61
N GLY A 82 13.79 4.32 -0.74
CA GLY A 82 13.67 3.57 -1.98
C GLY A 82 12.83 4.26 -3.08
N PHE A 83 11.95 5.21 -2.74
CA PHE A 83 10.99 5.76 -3.70
C PHE A 83 10.71 7.27 -3.56
N LEU A 84 11.17 7.95 -2.52
CA LEU A 84 11.03 9.40 -2.41
C LEU A 84 12.24 10.16 -2.97
N ARG A 85 12.02 11.42 -3.33
CA ARG A 85 13.08 12.34 -3.77
C ARG A 85 13.94 12.77 -2.56
N GLU A 86 15.20 13.10 -2.84
CA GLU A 86 16.17 13.47 -1.82
C GLU A 86 15.66 14.63 -0.94
N GLY A 87 15.78 14.46 0.37
CA GLY A 87 15.31 15.40 1.39
C GLY A 87 13.86 15.18 1.81
N ALA A 88 13.01 14.59 0.96
CA ALA A 88 11.63 14.30 1.30
C ALA A 88 11.50 13.08 2.24
N GLU A 89 12.47 12.17 2.22
CA GLU A 89 12.48 10.94 3.04
C GLU A 89 12.37 11.24 4.53
N LYS A 90 13.03 12.31 5.00
CA LYS A 90 13.02 12.75 6.41
C LYS A 90 11.62 13.10 6.93
N ASN A 91 10.70 13.43 6.02
CA ASN A 91 9.30 13.71 6.31
C ASN A 91 8.36 12.70 5.64
N GLY A 92 8.86 11.52 5.22
CA GLY A 92 8.11 10.52 4.46
C GLY A 92 6.79 10.11 5.14
N TYR A 93 6.78 10.02 6.48
CA TYR A 93 5.57 9.75 7.25
C TYR A 93 4.45 10.76 7.00
N LYS A 94 4.75 12.04 6.76
CA LYS A 94 3.72 13.06 6.42
C LYS A 94 3.10 12.79 5.06
N ILE A 95 3.89 12.33 4.10
CA ILE A 95 3.40 12.00 2.75
C ILE A 95 2.38 10.87 2.85
N PHE A 96 2.73 9.77 3.54
CA PHE A 96 1.85 8.61 3.68
C PHE A 96 0.64 8.83 4.60
N LEU A 97 0.75 9.74 5.57
CA LEU A 97 -0.40 10.22 6.34
C LEU A 97 -1.37 11.03 5.46
N ASN A 98 -0.85 11.97 4.67
CA ASN A 98 -1.65 12.85 3.84
C ASN A 98 -2.33 12.10 2.68
N SER A 99 -1.67 11.06 2.14
CA SER A 99 -2.23 10.17 1.13
C SER A 99 -3.12 9.05 1.71
N LYS A 100 -3.29 9.01 3.04
CA LYS A 100 -4.13 8.02 3.74
C LYS A 100 -3.70 6.57 3.46
N ILE A 101 -2.40 6.34 3.36
CA ILE A 101 -1.80 5.00 3.32
C ILE A 101 -1.56 4.50 4.74
N VAL A 102 -1.22 5.39 5.67
CA VAL A 102 -1.12 5.08 7.10
C VAL A 102 -1.98 6.03 7.94
N LYS A 103 -2.32 5.61 9.15
CA LYS A 103 -2.90 6.46 10.20
C LYS A 103 -2.05 6.41 11.47
N PRO A 104 -2.00 7.47 12.29
CA PRO A 104 -1.38 7.40 13.61
C PRO A 104 -2.10 6.35 14.47
N LEU A 105 -1.35 5.56 15.22
CA LEU A 105 -1.92 4.72 16.28
C LEU A 105 -2.03 5.59 17.54
N GLU A 106 -3.25 5.83 18.03
CA GLU A 106 -3.43 6.65 19.24
C GLU A 106 -2.77 5.97 20.45
N GLU A 107 -1.90 6.70 21.15
CA GLU A 107 -1.20 6.20 22.32
C GLU A 107 -2.14 6.17 23.53
N THR A 108 -2.30 5.00 24.16
CA THR A 108 -2.79 4.92 25.55
C THR A 108 -1.81 5.65 26.46
N SER A 109 -2.32 6.62 27.22
CA SER A 109 -1.57 7.50 28.10
C SER A 109 -0.60 6.74 29.00
N GLY A 110 0.71 6.94 28.84
CA GLY A 110 1.70 6.31 29.72
C GLY A 110 3.14 6.75 29.48
N ALA A 111 3.60 7.66 30.35
CA ALA A 111 4.98 8.12 30.57
C ALA A 111 5.65 9.00 29.49
N LYS A 112 6.03 10.23 29.91
CA LYS A 112 6.86 11.22 29.21
C LYS A 112 8.29 10.70 28.95
N VAL A 113 8.46 9.85 27.96
CA VAL A 113 9.73 9.70 27.24
C VAL A 113 9.39 9.91 25.76
N ALA A 114 10.26 10.54 24.97
CA ALA A 114 10.00 10.81 23.55
C ALA A 114 9.84 9.48 22.78
N ARG A 115 8.65 8.91 22.82
CA ARG A 115 8.33 7.65 22.15
C ARG A 115 8.22 7.91 20.65
N GLN A 116 8.78 6.97 19.91
CA GLN A 116 8.80 6.97 18.46
C GLN A 116 7.36 6.87 17.95
N LYS A 117 6.95 7.78 17.07
CA LYS A 117 5.60 7.80 16.51
C LYS A 117 5.31 6.48 15.81
N THR A 118 4.18 5.88 16.10
CA THR A 118 3.72 4.64 15.46
C THR A 118 2.51 4.91 14.57
N PHE A 119 2.43 4.12 13.51
CA PHE A 119 1.43 4.24 12.47
C PHE A 119 0.90 2.86 12.12
N THR A 120 -0.35 2.80 11.72
CA THR A 120 -0.99 1.58 11.21
C THR A 120 -1.21 1.72 9.72
N LEU A 121 -0.90 0.67 8.96
CA LEU A 121 -1.23 0.58 7.53
C LEU A 121 -2.75 0.54 7.35
N LEU A 122 -3.27 1.33 6.41
CA LEU A 122 -4.70 1.33 6.07
C LEU A 122 -4.95 0.35 4.93
N GLU A 123 -5.26 -0.89 5.30
CA GLU A 123 -5.55 -2.02 4.40
C GLU A 123 -6.86 -2.75 4.80
N PRO A 124 -7.47 -3.51 3.88
CA PRO A 124 -8.54 -4.44 4.22
C PRO A 124 -7.99 -5.57 5.08
N LEU A 125 -8.62 -5.80 6.23
CA LEU A 125 -8.29 -6.91 7.13
C LEU A 125 -9.28 -8.06 7.04
N GLU A 126 -10.42 -7.80 6.41
CA GLU A 126 -11.54 -8.72 6.24
C GLU A 126 -12.19 -8.46 4.88
N SER A 127 -12.62 -9.52 4.20
CA SER A 127 -13.22 -9.47 2.87
C SER A 127 -14.74 -9.19 2.88
N SER A 128 -15.28 -8.61 3.96
CA SER A 128 -16.70 -8.27 4.07
C SER A 128 -16.99 -6.87 3.51
N LEU A 129 -18.19 -6.68 2.96
CA LEU A 129 -18.60 -5.41 2.36
C LEU A 129 -18.56 -4.27 3.40
N GLU A 130 -19.01 -4.55 4.62
CA GLU A 130 -19.00 -3.63 5.75
C GLU A 130 -17.58 -3.23 6.17
N ALA A 131 -16.65 -4.19 6.24
CA ALA A 131 -15.26 -3.91 6.61
C ALA A 131 -14.56 -3.03 5.56
N VAL A 132 -14.69 -3.36 4.28
CA VAL A 132 -14.13 -2.56 3.19
C VAL A 132 -14.78 -1.16 3.18
N LYS A 133 -16.10 -1.06 3.35
CA LYS A 133 -16.79 0.24 3.44
C LYS A 133 -16.29 1.09 4.61
N LYS A 134 -16.02 0.47 5.77
CA LYS A 134 -15.43 1.15 6.93
C LYS A 134 -14.04 1.67 6.61
N LEU A 135 -13.18 0.86 5.99
CA LEU A 135 -11.85 1.26 5.54
C LEU A 135 -11.91 2.46 4.58
N LEU A 136 -12.79 2.42 3.58
CA LEU A 136 -13.00 3.55 2.66
C LEU A 136 -13.34 4.84 3.44
N GLY A 137 -14.21 4.73 4.44
CA GLY A 137 -14.54 5.83 5.35
C GLY A 137 -13.33 6.39 6.11
N GLU A 138 -12.49 5.51 6.68
CA GLU A 138 -11.24 5.90 7.36
C GLU A 138 -10.24 6.60 6.42
N LYS A 139 -10.18 6.16 5.16
CA LYS A 139 -9.36 6.78 4.09
C LYS A 139 -9.97 8.07 3.52
N GLY A 140 -11.20 8.42 3.92
CA GLY A 140 -11.94 9.58 3.43
C GLY A 140 -12.40 9.43 1.97
N LEU A 141 -12.65 8.21 1.53
CA LEU A 141 -13.10 7.87 0.18
C LEU A 141 -14.62 7.84 0.11
N ASN A 142 -15.17 8.47 -0.93
CA ASN A 142 -16.59 8.44 -1.24
C ASN A 142 -16.82 7.45 -2.39
N PRO A 143 -17.34 6.24 -2.12
CA PRO A 143 -17.57 5.25 -3.17
C PRO A 143 -18.58 5.76 -4.20
N ILE A 144 -19.64 6.47 -3.79
CA ILE A 144 -20.69 6.96 -4.70
C ILE A 144 -20.13 7.95 -5.73
N LYS A 145 -19.24 8.86 -5.30
CA LYS A 145 -18.65 9.87 -6.19
C LYS A 145 -17.35 9.41 -6.86
N LEU A 146 -16.75 8.32 -6.39
CA LEU A 146 -15.42 7.84 -6.79
C LEU A 146 -14.35 8.93 -6.57
N GLU A 147 -14.33 9.51 -5.38
CA GLU A 147 -13.46 10.65 -5.02
C GLU A 147 -12.92 10.54 -3.59
N ALA A 148 -11.79 11.20 -3.32
CA ALA A 148 -11.22 11.36 -1.99
C ALA A 148 -11.48 12.75 -1.42
N LYS A 149 -11.73 12.84 -0.10
CA LYS A 149 -11.94 14.12 0.59
C LYS A 149 -10.65 14.94 0.65
N GLY A 150 -10.62 16.05 -0.08
CA GLY A 150 -9.56 17.06 0.01
C GLY A 150 -8.21 16.65 -0.59
N ARG A 151 -8.18 15.58 -1.39
CA ARG A 151 -6.97 15.09 -2.09
C ARG A 151 -7.36 14.34 -3.37
N GLN A 152 -6.40 14.12 -4.25
CA GLN A 152 -6.58 13.23 -5.40
C GLN A 152 -6.54 11.76 -4.96
N LEU A 153 -7.18 10.88 -5.74
CA LEU A 153 -7.06 9.44 -5.59
C LEU A 153 -5.67 8.97 -5.99
N ASN A 154 -5.06 8.15 -5.14
CA ASN A 154 -3.89 7.36 -5.52
C ASN A 154 -4.32 5.95 -5.99
N SER A 155 -3.38 5.15 -6.48
CA SER A 155 -3.65 3.80 -6.99
C SER A 155 -4.15 2.84 -5.90
N ILE A 156 -3.73 3.00 -4.63
CA ILE A 156 -4.22 2.18 -3.52
C ILE A 156 -5.67 2.52 -3.19
N ASP A 157 -6.07 3.80 -3.23
CA ASP A 157 -7.48 4.16 -3.07
C ASP A 157 -8.35 3.56 -4.17
N ILE A 158 -7.84 3.58 -5.41
CA ILE A 158 -8.53 3.00 -6.56
C ILE A 158 -8.65 1.49 -6.41
N LEU A 159 -7.60 0.82 -5.94
CA LEU A 159 -7.66 -0.61 -5.60
C LEU A 159 -8.79 -0.88 -4.59
N HIS A 160 -8.79 -0.18 -3.45
CA HIS A 160 -9.79 -0.39 -2.40
C HIS A 160 -11.22 -0.05 -2.86
N LEU A 161 -11.39 0.93 -3.76
CA LEU A 161 -12.67 1.20 -4.40
C LEU A 161 -13.09 0.05 -5.32
N LEU A 162 -12.18 -0.46 -6.14
CA LEU A 162 -12.45 -1.60 -7.04
C LEU A 162 -12.82 -2.86 -6.24
N GLU A 163 -12.15 -3.13 -5.13
CA GLU A 163 -12.47 -4.24 -4.22
C GLU A 163 -13.87 -4.09 -3.62
N TYR A 164 -14.21 -2.88 -3.15
CA TYR A 164 -15.55 -2.58 -2.64
C TYR A 164 -16.64 -2.87 -3.68
N TYR A 165 -16.40 -2.50 -4.94
CA TYR A 165 -17.35 -2.78 -6.01
C TYR A 165 -17.33 -4.24 -6.47
N ALA A 166 -16.20 -4.94 -6.37
CA ALA A 166 -16.12 -6.37 -6.64
C ALA A 166 -16.99 -7.18 -5.67
N LEU A 167 -17.09 -6.74 -4.41
CA LEU A 167 -18.00 -7.31 -3.41
C LEU A 167 -19.49 -7.04 -3.70
N GLN A 168 -19.83 -5.94 -4.36
CA GLN A 168 -21.22 -5.64 -4.76
C GLN A 168 -21.69 -6.42 -5.99
N GLY A 169 -20.75 -6.96 -6.76
CA GLY A 169 -21.04 -7.80 -7.91
C GLY A 169 -20.52 -7.21 -9.22
N ARG A 170 -20.54 -8.06 -10.25
CA ARG A 170 -19.86 -7.79 -11.52
C ARG A 170 -20.39 -6.57 -12.28
N GLY A 171 -21.70 -6.33 -12.22
CA GLY A 171 -22.35 -5.19 -12.88
C GLY A 171 -21.84 -3.86 -12.32
N GLU A 172 -21.91 -3.72 -11.00
CA GLU A 172 -21.43 -2.53 -10.27
C GLU A 172 -19.92 -2.33 -10.45
N PHE A 173 -19.14 -3.41 -10.36
CA PHE A 173 -17.70 -3.36 -10.67
C PHE A 173 -17.42 -2.85 -12.09
N SER A 174 -18.15 -3.34 -13.09
CA SER A 174 -17.91 -2.97 -14.49
C SER A 174 -18.16 -1.48 -14.75
N ILE A 175 -19.17 -0.91 -14.08
CA ILE A 175 -19.50 0.52 -14.13
C ILE A 175 -18.40 1.32 -13.43
N ALA A 176 -18.10 1.00 -12.17
CA ALA A 176 -17.09 1.71 -11.39
C ALA A 176 -15.70 1.66 -12.05
N TYR A 177 -15.29 0.50 -12.57
CA TYR A 177 -14.05 0.34 -13.31
C TYR A 177 -13.99 1.27 -14.51
N ARG A 178 -15.05 1.32 -15.33
CA ARG A 178 -15.08 2.17 -16.53
C ARG A 178 -14.96 3.64 -16.16
N ASP A 179 -15.68 4.07 -15.13
CA ASP A 179 -15.69 5.46 -14.69
C ASP A 179 -14.35 5.88 -14.08
N LEU A 180 -13.74 5.00 -13.26
CA LEU A 180 -12.39 5.19 -12.73
C LEU A 180 -11.34 5.20 -13.85
N TYR A 181 -11.43 4.29 -14.81
CA TYR A 181 -10.47 4.21 -15.93
C TYR A 181 -10.57 5.44 -16.84
N GLY A 182 -11.78 5.96 -17.06
CA GLY A 182 -12.01 7.19 -17.82
C GLY A 182 -11.38 8.42 -17.17
N LYS A 183 -11.36 8.49 -15.83
CA LYS A 183 -10.80 9.63 -15.09
C LYS A 183 -9.31 9.47 -14.74
N TYR A 184 -8.88 8.26 -14.39
CA TYR A 184 -7.56 7.97 -13.81
C TYR A 184 -6.90 6.73 -14.45
N PRO A 185 -6.70 6.69 -15.78
CA PRO A 185 -6.30 5.48 -16.49
C PRO A 185 -4.91 4.93 -16.07
N GLN A 186 -3.99 5.80 -15.67
CA GLN A 186 -2.67 5.37 -15.18
C GLN A 186 -2.77 4.76 -13.79
N SER A 187 -3.46 5.44 -12.87
CA SER A 187 -3.64 4.96 -11.50
C SER A 187 -4.46 3.67 -11.44
N VAL A 188 -5.43 3.48 -12.34
CA VAL A 188 -6.15 2.21 -12.47
C VAL A 188 -5.24 1.09 -12.94
N ARG A 189 -4.41 1.31 -13.98
CA ARG A 189 -3.45 0.29 -14.44
C ARG A 189 -2.47 -0.12 -13.34
N GLU A 190 -2.00 0.85 -12.57
CA GLU A 190 -1.15 0.58 -11.42
C GLU A 190 -1.90 -0.18 -10.32
N ALA A 191 -3.13 0.21 -9.98
CA ALA A 191 -3.97 -0.50 -9.00
C ALA A 191 -4.21 -1.96 -9.36
N ILE A 192 -4.48 -2.26 -10.65
CA ILE A 192 -4.62 -3.62 -11.15
C ILE A 192 -3.32 -4.41 -10.98
N GLU A 193 -2.18 -3.76 -11.24
CA GLU A 193 -0.89 -4.43 -11.06
C GLU A 193 -0.60 -4.71 -9.57
N VAL A 194 -0.92 -3.76 -8.68
CA VAL A 194 -0.85 -3.97 -7.23
C VAL A 194 -1.73 -5.16 -6.82
N ALA A 195 -2.97 -5.25 -7.34
CA ALA A 195 -3.85 -6.40 -7.08
C ALA A 195 -3.25 -7.73 -7.54
N LYS A 196 -2.58 -7.77 -8.71
CA LYS A 196 -1.90 -8.99 -9.19
C LYS A 196 -0.79 -9.45 -8.25
N ILE A 197 -0.07 -8.51 -7.63
CA ILE A 197 0.99 -8.83 -6.68
C ILE A 197 0.36 -9.32 -5.36
N ILE A 198 -0.65 -8.61 -4.84
CA ILE A 198 -1.30 -8.96 -3.56
C ILE A 198 -1.97 -10.33 -3.62
N LYS A 199 -2.64 -10.70 -4.72
CA LYS A 199 -3.25 -12.04 -4.84
C LYS A 199 -2.25 -13.20 -4.69
N ASP A 200 -0.97 -12.94 -4.97
CA ASP A 200 0.11 -13.92 -4.89
C ASP A 200 0.87 -13.85 -3.54
N MET A 201 0.53 -12.90 -2.65
CA MET A 201 1.07 -12.84 -1.30
C MET A 201 0.42 -13.89 -0.40
N GLU A 202 1.23 -14.75 0.22
CA GLU A 202 0.73 -15.76 1.15
C GLU A 202 0.15 -15.12 2.41
N MET A 203 -1.06 -15.56 2.77
CA MET A 203 -1.76 -15.16 4.01
C MET A 203 -2.08 -13.66 4.13
N ASP A 204 -1.95 -12.87 3.06
CA ASP A 204 -2.38 -11.47 3.05
C ASP A 204 -3.92 -11.39 3.13
N PRO A 205 -4.49 -10.58 4.05
CA PRO A 205 -5.94 -10.48 4.25
C PRO A 205 -6.69 -9.84 3.07
N GLU A 206 -5.99 -9.09 2.21
CA GLU A 206 -6.55 -8.46 1.01
C GLU A 206 -6.49 -9.40 -0.20
N LYS A 207 -5.82 -10.56 -0.09
CA LYS A 207 -5.64 -11.53 -1.17
C LYS A 207 -6.94 -11.87 -1.90
N ASP A 208 -7.98 -12.25 -1.17
CA ASP A 208 -9.25 -12.70 -1.78
C ASP A 208 -9.98 -11.56 -2.50
N LEU A 209 -9.85 -10.33 -1.98
CA LEU A 209 -10.39 -9.12 -2.62
C LEU A 209 -9.63 -8.81 -3.91
N ALA A 210 -8.30 -8.84 -3.85
CA ALA A 210 -7.43 -8.63 -4.99
C ALA A 210 -7.66 -9.69 -6.08
N GLU A 211 -7.80 -10.96 -5.72
CA GLU A 211 -8.11 -12.05 -6.64
C GLU A 211 -9.44 -11.81 -7.36
N ARG A 212 -10.50 -11.44 -6.63
CA ARG A 212 -11.81 -11.12 -7.21
C ARG A 212 -11.76 -9.94 -8.18
N VAL A 213 -11.00 -8.90 -7.87
CA VAL A 213 -10.77 -7.76 -8.79
C VAL A 213 -10.14 -8.24 -10.09
N ILE A 214 -9.13 -9.12 -10.02
CA ILE A 214 -8.45 -9.66 -11.20
C ILE A 214 -9.38 -10.57 -12.02
N GLU A 215 -10.18 -11.42 -11.38
CA GLU A 215 -11.18 -12.25 -12.07
C GLU A 215 -12.16 -11.40 -12.87
N TYR A 216 -12.74 -10.37 -12.26
CA TYR A 216 -13.73 -9.53 -12.94
C TYR A 216 -13.15 -8.71 -14.11
N ILE A 217 -11.84 -8.44 -14.11
CA ILE A 217 -11.14 -7.81 -15.23
C ILE A 217 -10.88 -8.80 -16.37
N LYS A 218 -10.53 -10.05 -16.06
CA LYS A 218 -10.09 -11.05 -17.06
C LYS A 218 -11.21 -11.53 -17.97
N GLU A 219 -12.41 -11.75 -17.44
CA GLU A 219 -13.54 -12.23 -18.24
C GLU A 219 -14.36 -11.06 -18.81
N ARG A 220 -13.64 -10.05 -19.32
CA ARG A 220 -14.17 -8.84 -19.94
C ARG A 220 -13.68 -8.70 -21.38
#